data_AF-A0A2I0VF35-F1
#
_entry.id   AF-A0A2I0VF35-F1
#
_cell.length_a   1.000
_cell.length_b   1.000
_cell.length_c   1.000
_cell.angle_alpha   90.00
_cell.angle_beta   90.00
_cell.angle_gamma   90.00
#
_symmetry.space_group_name_H-M   'P 1'
#
loop_
_entity.id
_entity.type
_entity.pdbx_description
1 polymer ?
#
loop_
_entity_poly.entity_id
_entity_poly.type
_entity_poly.pdbx_seq_one_letter_code
_entity_poly.pdbx_strand_id
1 'polypeptide(L)'
;MIMVSNSPPTEEEFKEWLIEMERNGRHIPCLQEVDEKKEEIQKTNTFVYSPRTVKKMIEVNKSSSSRPINVAVEKIRLKASIETAESAGKESEADRLRAKLKELEDLSRQIKPADARSFRLLEMNRKNRAENYKKASEMKPVDTNLKFGEEGYDPSARKWTKPLLQCVIYSNEETKNVDHDTNKHEEACKESLVEAMEEAKDEGKLIDTRPPVDHGEELMALHNFDLPISLAALNKYRGAEGVQRGFMERKRKIEATIGHA
;
A
#
# COMPACT_ATOMS: atom_id res chain seq x y z
N MET A 1 21.98 19.87 -32.62
CA MET A 1 22.43 18.50 -32.31
C MET A 1 23.77 18.34 -32.98
N ILE A 2 24.84 18.13 -32.21
CA ILE A 2 26.19 17.97 -32.78
C ILE A 2 26.26 16.53 -33.29
N MET A 3 26.46 16.36 -34.60
CA MET A 3 26.67 15.03 -35.20
C MET A 3 28.15 14.68 -35.06
N VAL A 4 28.45 13.63 -34.30
CA VAL A 4 29.81 13.16 -34.04
C VAL A 4 29.94 11.75 -34.61
N SER A 5 31.01 11.49 -35.38
CA SER A 5 31.34 10.14 -35.86
C SER A 5 32.14 9.37 -34.81
N ASN A 6 31.95 8.06 -34.76
CA ASN A 6 32.76 7.15 -33.94
C ASN A 6 33.99 6.61 -34.69
N SER A 7 34.17 6.93 -35.98
CA SER A 7 35.32 6.51 -36.77
C SER A 7 36.57 7.34 -36.43
N PRO A 8 37.78 6.76 -36.49
CA PRO A 8 39.01 7.54 -36.40
C PRO A 8 39.13 8.50 -37.61
N PRO A 9 39.83 9.64 -37.46
CA PRO A 9 40.09 10.54 -38.57
C PRO A 9 40.90 9.86 -39.67
N THR A 10 40.51 10.09 -40.93
CA THR A 10 41.29 9.68 -42.09
C THR A 10 42.44 10.66 -42.35
N GLU A 11 43.46 10.22 -43.11
CA GLU A 11 44.59 11.09 -43.46
C GLU A 11 44.17 12.30 -44.31
N GLU A 12 43.14 12.14 -45.14
CA GLU A 12 42.60 13.20 -45.99
C GLU A 12 41.93 14.28 -45.13
N GLU A 13 41.05 13.88 -44.21
CA GLU A 13 40.40 14.79 -43.24
C GLU A 13 41.43 15.53 -42.37
N PHE A 14 42.49 14.83 -41.94
CA PHE A 14 43.55 15.45 -41.14
C PHE A 14 44.33 16.51 -41.93
N LYS A 15 44.63 16.25 -43.21
CA LYS A 15 45.28 17.23 -44.10
C LYS A 15 44.39 18.43 -44.36
N GLU A 16 43.10 18.22 -44.61
CA GLU A 16 42.12 19.30 -44.76
C GLU A 16 42.04 20.16 -43.50
N TRP A 17 42.01 19.52 -42.32
CA TRP A 17 42.02 20.20 -41.04
C TRP A 17 43.28 21.05 -40.83
N LEU A 18 44.46 20.54 -41.18
CA LEU A 18 45.72 21.31 -41.10
C LEU A 18 45.69 22.56 -41.98
N ILE A 19 45.25 22.43 -43.24
CA ILE A 19 45.11 23.55 -44.17
C ILE A 19 44.18 24.62 -43.58
N GLU A 20 43.06 24.20 -42.98
CA GLU A 20 42.11 25.12 -42.38
C GLU A 20 42.66 25.80 -41.10
N MET A 21 43.45 25.08 -40.30
CA MET A 21 44.11 25.66 -39.12
C MET A 21 45.16 26.71 -39.52
N GLU A 22 45.97 26.42 -40.54
CA GLU A 22 46.95 27.37 -41.09
C GLU A 22 46.27 28.59 -41.72
N ARG A 23 45.19 28.38 -42.49
CA ARG A 23 44.41 29.47 -43.10
C ARG A 23 43.83 30.44 -42.06
N ASN A 24 43.40 29.89 -40.93
CA ASN A 24 42.84 30.68 -39.82
C ASN A 24 43.91 31.17 -38.82
N GLY A 25 45.19 30.83 -39.03
CA GLY A 25 46.28 31.17 -38.10
C GLY A 25 46.07 30.64 -36.69
N ARG A 26 45.38 29.50 -36.53
CA ARG A 26 45.10 28.91 -35.21
C ARG A 26 46.28 28.05 -34.74
N HIS A 27 46.41 27.93 -33.42
CA HIS A 27 47.42 27.08 -32.79
C HIS A 27 47.22 25.61 -33.20
N ILE A 28 48.26 25.01 -33.77
CA ILE A 28 48.31 23.57 -34.05
C ILE A 28 48.86 22.90 -32.80
N PRO A 29 48.10 21.97 -32.16
CA PRO A 29 48.54 21.30 -30.95
C PRO A 29 49.87 20.58 -31.14
N CYS A 30 50.74 20.69 -30.14
CA CYS A 30 51.98 19.94 -30.12
C CYS A 30 51.72 18.46 -29.75
N LEU A 31 52.62 17.56 -30.14
CA LEU A 31 52.54 16.15 -29.77
C LEU A 31 52.46 15.97 -28.24
N GLN A 32 53.22 16.77 -27.49
CA GLN A 32 53.19 16.77 -26.03
C GLN A 32 51.81 17.13 -25.48
N GLU A 33 51.18 18.18 -26.01
CA GLU A 33 49.83 18.61 -25.60
C GLU A 33 48.78 17.54 -25.91
N VAL A 34 48.93 16.84 -27.05
CA VAL A 34 48.05 15.74 -27.44
C VAL A 34 48.21 14.55 -26.48
N ASP A 35 49.44 14.18 -26.14
CA ASP A 35 49.73 13.08 -25.22
C ASP A 35 49.26 13.39 -23.80
N GLU A 36 49.52 14.61 -23.31
CA GLU A 36 48.98 15.09 -22.02
C GLU A 36 47.45 15.01 -22.00
N LYS A 37 46.80 15.47 -23.07
CA LYS A 37 45.33 15.44 -23.15
C LYS A 37 44.79 14.01 -23.24
N LYS A 38 45.49 13.13 -23.94
CA LYS A 38 45.18 11.70 -24.00
C LYS A 38 45.25 11.08 -22.60
N GLU A 39 46.28 11.40 -21.81
CA GLU A 39 46.38 10.96 -20.43
C GLU A 39 45.26 11.53 -19.55
N GLU A 40 44.87 12.80 -19.69
CA GLU A 40 43.75 13.37 -18.95
C GLU A 40 42.42 12.65 -19.24
N ILE A 41 42.18 12.28 -20.51
CA ILE A 41 41.02 11.49 -20.90
C ILE A 41 41.08 10.10 -20.26
N GLN A 42 42.24 9.45 -20.26
CA GLN A 42 42.43 8.16 -19.59
C GLN A 42 42.22 8.25 -18.08
N LYS A 43 42.72 9.30 -17.42
CA LYS A 43 42.49 9.58 -15.99
C LYS A 43 41.01 9.72 -15.67
N THR A 44 40.23 10.27 -16.59
CA THR A 44 38.76 10.39 -16.45
C THR A 44 38.09 9.02 -16.46
N ASN A 45 38.55 8.05 -17.27
CA ASN A 45 38.01 6.69 -17.30
C ASN A 45 38.24 5.93 -15.98
N THR A 46 39.33 6.21 -15.27
CA THR A 46 39.67 5.60 -13.97
C THR A 46 39.18 6.42 -12.78
N PHE A 47 38.50 7.54 -13.01
CA PHE A 47 38.07 8.43 -11.94
C PHE A 47 37.05 7.75 -11.00
N VAL A 48 37.38 7.69 -9.71
CA VAL A 48 36.50 7.14 -8.68
C VAL A 48 35.49 8.18 -8.23
N TYR A 49 34.21 7.89 -8.42
CA TYR A 49 33.13 8.80 -8.06
C TYR A 49 32.97 8.91 -6.54
N SER A 50 33.30 10.08 -6.00
CA SER A 50 32.97 10.44 -4.61
C SER A 50 31.45 10.61 -4.44
N PRO A 51 30.86 10.31 -3.26
CA PRO A 51 29.44 10.52 -2.99
C PRO A 51 28.95 11.96 -3.29
N ARG A 52 29.81 12.96 -3.07
CA ARG A 52 29.49 14.36 -3.39
C ARG A 52 29.33 14.59 -4.89
N THR A 53 30.20 13.99 -5.70
CA THR A 53 30.17 14.07 -7.16
C THR A 53 28.92 13.38 -7.71
N VAL A 54 28.59 12.19 -7.19
CA VAL A 54 27.37 11.46 -7.59
C VAL A 54 26.12 12.28 -7.29
N LYS A 55 26.05 12.90 -6.10
CA LYS A 55 24.91 13.77 -5.74
C LYS A 55 24.75 14.93 -6.73
N LYS A 56 25.85 15.60 -7.07
CA LYS A 56 25.85 16.70 -8.05
C LYS A 56 25.42 16.21 -9.45
N MET A 57 25.88 15.04 -9.88
CA MET A 57 25.46 14.44 -11.15
C MET A 57 23.96 14.13 -11.18
N ILE A 58 23.43 13.57 -10.10
CA ILE A 58 21.99 13.29 -9.98
C ILE A 58 21.18 14.58 -10.05
N GLU A 59 21.65 15.65 -9.42
CA GLU A 59 20.99 16.96 -9.45
C GLU A 59 20.99 17.56 -10.86
N VAL A 60 22.14 17.55 -11.55
CA VAL A 60 22.25 18.02 -12.94
C VAL A 60 21.38 17.17 -13.88
N ASN A 61 21.30 15.86 -13.68
CA ASN A 61 20.45 15.00 -14.50
C ASN A 61 18.96 15.28 -14.23
N LYS A 62 18.59 15.53 -12.97
CA LYS A 62 17.22 15.92 -12.59
C LYS A 62 16.83 17.30 -13.15
N SER A 63 17.74 18.26 -13.19
CA SER A 63 17.47 19.59 -13.74
C SER A 63 17.48 19.60 -15.27
N SER A 64 18.33 18.78 -15.90
CA SER A 64 18.45 18.70 -17.36
C SER A 64 17.33 17.86 -17.98
N SER A 65 16.89 16.81 -17.30
CA SER A 65 15.73 16.05 -17.73
C SER A 65 14.45 16.77 -17.30
N SER A 66 13.81 17.45 -18.26
CA SER A 66 12.46 18.00 -18.08
C SER A 66 11.42 16.92 -17.71
N ARG A 67 11.74 15.64 -17.94
CA ARG A 67 10.84 14.52 -17.68
C ARG A 67 11.29 13.72 -16.44
N PRO A 68 10.37 13.41 -15.52
CA PRO A 68 10.70 12.52 -14.43
C PRO A 68 10.92 11.09 -14.95
N ILE A 69 11.92 10.42 -14.37
CA ILE A 69 12.33 9.05 -14.76
C ILE A 69 11.19 8.05 -14.51
N ASN A 70 10.44 8.19 -13.42
CA ASN A 70 9.29 7.36 -13.10
C ASN A 70 8.04 8.21 -12.88
N VAL A 71 7.19 8.25 -13.91
CA VAL A 71 5.93 9.01 -13.91
C VAL A 71 4.99 8.53 -12.80
N ALA A 72 4.93 7.23 -12.50
CA ALA A 72 3.99 6.69 -11.51
C ALA A 72 4.38 7.10 -10.09
N VAL A 73 5.66 7.03 -9.76
CA VAL A 73 6.18 7.44 -8.43
C VAL A 73 5.98 8.94 -8.22
N GLU A 74 6.27 9.77 -9.23
CA GLU A 74 6.02 11.20 -9.12
C GLU A 74 4.53 11.55 -9.00
N LYS A 75 3.63 10.81 -9.68
CA LYS A 75 2.17 10.98 -9.48
C LYS A 75 1.76 10.68 -8.04
N ILE A 76 2.26 9.60 -7.45
CA ILE A 76 1.98 9.25 -6.05
C ILE A 76 2.52 10.34 -5.12
N ARG A 77 3.77 10.78 -5.33
CA ARG A 77 4.41 11.84 -4.54
C ARG A 77 3.65 13.16 -4.61
N LEU A 78 3.22 13.58 -5.80
CA LEU A 78 2.44 14.80 -5.99
C LEU A 78 1.06 14.71 -5.34
N LYS A 79 0.37 13.56 -5.45
CA LYS A 79 -0.92 13.34 -4.79
C LYS A 79 -0.81 13.44 -3.26
N ALA A 80 0.18 12.78 -2.67
CA ALA A 80 0.43 12.88 -1.23
C ALA A 80 0.78 14.32 -0.80
N SER A 81 1.54 15.06 -1.63
CA SER A 81 1.88 16.46 -1.35
C SER A 81 0.67 17.38 -1.45
N ILE A 82 -0.25 17.13 -2.39
CA ILE A 82 -1.53 17.85 -2.52
C ILE A 82 -2.37 17.61 -1.27
N GLU A 83 -2.56 16.36 -0.86
CA GLU A 83 -3.33 16.00 0.34
C GLU A 83 -2.75 16.65 1.60
N THR A 84 -1.43 16.70 1.72
CA THR A 84 -0.75 17.39 2.82
C THR A 84 -0.98 18.91 2.79
N ALA A 85 -0.93 19.53 1.61
CA ALA A 85 -1.16 20.97 1.44
C ALA A 85 -2.61 21.38 1.70
N GLU A 86 -3.57 20.56 1.24
CA GLU A 86 -5.01 20.70 1.50
C GLU A 86 -5.29 20.57 3.00
N SER A 87 -4.71 19.55 3.66
CA SER A 87 -4.84 19.35 5.11
C SER A 87 -4.24 20.51 5.91
N ALA A 88 -3.20 21.16 5.39
CA ALA A 88 -2.59 22.35 5.99
C ALA A 88 -3.30 23.67 5.65
N GLY A 89 -4.37 23.64 4.83
CA GLY A 89 -5.12 24.84 4.41
C GLY A 89 -4.37 25.76 3.44
N LYS A 90 -3.31 25.28 2.77
CA LYS A 90 -2.50 26.05 1.82
C LYS A 90 -3.01 25.86 0.39
N GLU A 91 -4.16 26.43 0.08
CA GLU A 91 -4.84 26.20 -1.21
C GLU A 91 -3.99 26.61 -2.43
N SER A 92 -3.26 27.72 -2.34
CA SER A 92 -2.38 28.17 -3.43
C SER A 92 -1.23 27.22 -3.75
N GLU A 93 -0.76 26.45 -2.75
CA GLU A 93 0.29 25.44 -2.93
C GLU A 93 -0.31 24.16 -3.51
N ALA A 94 -1.49 23.75 -3.01
CA ALA A 94 -2.26 22.65 -3.57
C ALA A 94 -2.56 22.86 -5.06
N ASP A 95 -2.98 24.07 -5.45
CA ASP A 95 -3.25 24.41 -6.85
C ASP A 95 -2.02 24.30 -7.75
N ARG A 96 -0.86 24.78 -7.29
CA ARG A 96 0.41 24.62 -8.02
C ARG A 96 0.77 23.15 -8.20
N LEU A 97 0.58 22.33 -7.17
CA LEU A 97 0.84 20.90 -7.23
C LEU A 97 -0.15 20.16 -8.13
N ARG A 98 -1.44 20.54 -8.12
CA ARG A 98 -2.47 20.02 -9.03
C ARG A 98 -2.15 20.37 -10.49
N ALA A 99 -1.70 21.59 -10.76
CA ALA A 99 -1.25 22.01 -12.10
C ALA A 99 -0.07 21.15 -12.58
N LYS A 100 0.93 20.96 -11.72
CA LYS A 100 2.09 20.10 -12.02
C LYS A 100 1.71 18.62 -12.24
N LEU A 101 0.73 18.12 -11.48
CA LEU A 101 0.19 16.77 -11.68
C LEU A 101 -0.50 16.65 -13.04
N LYS A 102 -1.26 17.66 -13.46
CA LYS A 102 -1.91 17.72 -14.77
C LYS A 102 -0.89 17.73 -15.91
N GLU A 103 0.15 18.56 -15.82
CA GLU A 103 1.25 18.58 -16.80
C GLU A 103 1.92 17.20 -16.94
N LEU A 104 2.15 16.52 -15.80
CA LEU A 104 2.72 15.17 -15.79
C LEU A 104 1.78 14.13 -16.43
N GLU A 105 0.48 14.26 -16.23
CA GLU A 105 -0.53 13.42 -16.88
C GLU A 105 -0.59 13.66 -18.39
N ASP A 106 -0.52 14.92 -18.83
CA ASP A 106 -0.55 15.28 -20.24
C ASP A 106 0.72 14.77 -20.95
N LEU A 107 1.90 14.93 -20.35
CA LEU A 107 3.15 14.33 -20.83
C LEU A 107 3.05 12.80 -20.91
N SER A 108 2.44 12.16 -19.93
CA SER A 108 2.22 10.71 -19.92
C SER A 108 1.26 10.26 -21.02
N ARG A 109 0.22 11.03 -21.34
CA ARG A 109 -0.75 10.72 -22.40
C ARG A 109 -0.16 10.89 -23.79
N GLN A 110 0.78 11.82 -23.96
CA GLN A 110 1.51 12.01 -25.22
C GLN A 110 2.43 10.83 -25.55
N ILE A 111 2.77 9.98 -24.57
CA ILE A 111 3.36 8.66 -24.80
C ILE A 111 2.25 7.76 -25.37
N LYS A 112 1.92 7.99 -26.64
CA LYS A 112 1.08 7.07 -27.39
C LYS A 112 1.81 5.73 -27.45
N PRO A 113 1.11 4.60 -27.34
CA PRO A 113 1.73 3.32 -27.67
C PRO A 113 2.31 3.44 -29.07
N ALA A 114 3.60 3.14 -29.21
CA ALA A 114 4.32 3.27 -30.48
C ALA A 114 3.64 2.47 -31.61
N ASP A 115 2.95 1.39 -31.24
CA ASP A 115 2.32 0.46 -32.17
C ASP A 115 0.79 0.50 -32.15
N ALA A 116 0.20 0.50 -33.35
CA ALA A 116 -1.25 0.36 -33.53
C ALA A 116 -1.81 -0.95 -32.92
N ARG A 117 -1.00 -2.01 -32.83
CA ARG A 117 -1.38 -3.26 -32.15
C ARG A 117 -1.54 -3.08 -30.65
N SER A 118 -0.59 -2.38 -30.02
CA SER A 118 -0.62 -2.09 -28.58
C SER A 118 -1.85 -1.26 -28.20
N PHE A 119 -2.22 -0.27 -29.03
CA PHE A 119 -3.46 0.50 -28.83
C PHE A 119 -4.72 -0.38 -28.86
N ARG A 120 -4.84 -1.28 -29.85
CA ARG A 120 -5.99 -2.21 -29.95
C ARG A 120 -6.08 -3.15 -28.75
N LEU A 121 -4.94 -3.65 -28.27
CA LEU A 121 -4.89 -4.52 -27.09
C LEU A 121 -5.29 -3.78 -25.81
N LEU A 122 -4.89 -2.52 -25.64
CA LEU A 122 -5.32 -1.69 -24.51
C LEU A 122 -6.84 -1.48 -24.52
N GLU A 123 -7.42 -1.20 -25.69
CA GLU A 123 -8.87 -1.02 -25.84
C GLU A 123 -9.64 -2.31 -25.54
N MET A 124 -9.17 -3.46 -26.06
CA MET A 124 -9.77 -4.76 -25.76
C MET A 124 -9.68 -5.10 -24.26
N ASN A 125 -8.54 -4.87 -23.62
CA ASN A 125 -8.37 -5.09 -22.19
C ASN A 125 -9.23 -4.16 -21.33
N ARG A 126 -9.47 -2.93 -21.79
CA ARG A 126 -10.40 -1.99 -21.14
C ARG A 126 -11.84 -2.52 -21.19
N LYS A 127 -12.28 -3.00 -22.36
CA LYS A 127 -13.60 -3.63 -22.51
C LYS A 127 -13.73 -4.90 -21.66
N ASN A 128 -12.72 -5.78 -21.69
CA ASN A 128 -12.72 -7.00 -20.88
C ASN A 128 -12.81 -6.70 -19.38
N ARG A 129 -12.11 -5.67 -18.89
CA ARG A 129 -12.24 -5.23 -17.49
C ARG A 129 -13.64 -4.74 -17.14
N ALA A 130 -14.24 -3.92 -18.00
CA ALA A 130 -15.59 -3.43 -17.78
C ALA A 130 -16.62 -4.57 -17.79
N GLU A 131 -16.51 -5.48 -18.75
CA GLU A 131 -17.38 -6.67 -18.84
C GLU A 131 -17.19 -7.62 -17.66
N ASN A 132 -15.95 -7.85 -17.20
CA ASN A 132 -15.70 -8.65 -16.00
C ASN A 132 -16.31 -8.02 -14.76
N TYR A 133 -16.20 -6.69 -14.61
CA TYR A 133 -16.82 -5.98 -13.49
C TYR A 133 -18.34 -6.08 -13.55
N LYS A 134 -18.93 -5.87 -14.73
CA LYS A 134 -20.36 -6.01 -14.96
C LYS A 134 -20.85 -7.42 -14.61
N LYS A 135 -20.19 -8.46 -15.15
CA LYS A 135 -20.49 -9.86 -14.83
C LYS A 135 -20.35 -10.18 -13.35
N ALA A 136 -19.29 -9.67 -12.70
CA ALA A 136 -19.11 -9.84 -11.26
C ALA A 136 -20.21 -9.15 -10.44
N SER A 137 -20.69 -7.99 -10.89
CA SER A 137 -21.79 -7.28 -10.24
C SER A 137 -23.17 -7.90 -10.53
N GLU A 138 -23.35 -8.54 -11.70
CA GLU A 138 -24.57 -9.22 -12.10
C GLU A 138 -24.70 -10.61 -11.47
N MET A 139 -23.57 -11.25 -11.15
CA MET A 139 -23.57 -12.41 -10.26
C MET A 139 -24.01 -11.95 -8.87
N LYS A 140 -25.30 -12.17 -8.58
CA LYS A 140 -25.85 -11.97 -7.24
C LYS A 140 -24.98 -12.73 -6.23
N PRO A 141 -24.73 -12.17 -5.03
CA PRO A 141 -24.09 -12.92 -3.97
C PRO A 141 -24.90 -14.20 -3.77
N VAL A 142 -24.28 -15.35 -4.00
CA VAL A 142 -24.85 -16.65 -3.65
C VAL A 142 -25.18 -16.57 -2.17
N ASP A 143 -26.43 -16.83 -1.81
CA ASP A 143 -26.96 -16.61 -0.48
C ASP A 143 -26.06 -17.28 0.57
N THR A 144 -25.24 -16.48 1.26
CA THR A 144 -24.22 -16.99 2.20
C THR A 144 -24.81 -17.56 3.48
N ASN A 145 -26.13 -17.49 3.63
CA ASN A 145 -26.89 -17.92 4.81
C ASN A 145 -27.57 -19.27 4.61
N LEU A 146 -27.33 -19.99 3.51
CA LEU A 146 -27.86 -21.34 3.35
C LEU A 146 -27.32 -22.25 4.45
N LYS A 147 -28.18 -23.13 4.98
CA LYS A 147 -27.80 -24.13 5.97
C LYS A 147 -27.23 -25.37 5.28
N PHE A 148 -26.39 -26.11 6.01
CA PHE A 148 -25.79 -27.35 5.52
C PHE A 148 -26.88 -28.32 5.05
N GLY A 149 -26.89 -28.64 3.75
CA GLY A 149 -27.86 -29.53 3.11
C GLY A 149 -28.96 -28.84 2.27
N GLU A 150 -29.02 -27.50 2.26
CA GLU A 150 -29.90 -26.75 1.36
C GLU A 150 -29.28 -26.63 -0.05
N GLU A 151 -30.14 -26.59 -1.07
CA GLU A 151 -29.74 -26.57 -2.47
C GLU A 151 -29.02 -25.24 -2.79
N GLY A 152 -27.71 -25.30 -3.04
CA GLY A 152 -26.84 -24.12 -3.21
C GLY A 152 -25.93 -23.81 -2.02
N TYR A 153 -25.89 -24.65 -0.98
CA TYR A 153 -24.96 -24.52 0.15
C TYR A 153 -23.49 -24.60 -0.29
N ASP A 154 -22.68 -23.59 0.05
CA ASP A 154 -21.25 -23.56 -0.22
C ASP A 154 -20.47 -24.46 0.78
N PRO A 155 -19.84 -25.56 0.34
CA PRO A 155 -19.09 -26.46 1.21
C PRO A 155 -17.82 -25.81 1.81
N SER A 156 -17.35 -24.68 1.28
CA SER A 156 -16.24 -23.89 1.81
C SER A 156 -16.67 -22.79 2.79
N ALA A 157 -17.99 -22.54 2.91
CA ALA A 157 -18.51 -21.54 3.84
C ALA A 157 -18.17 -21.90 5.29
N ARG A 158 -17.67 -20.91 6.03
CA ARG A 158 -17.25 -21.08 7.41
C ARG A 158 -18.48 -21.32 8.29
N LYS A 159 -18.55 -22.50 8.92
CA LYS A 159 -19.58 -22.81 9.91
C LYS A 159 -19.37 -21.92 11.13
N TRP A 160 -20.38 -21.12 11.51
CA TRP A 160 -20.33 -20.39 12.77
C TRP A 160 -20.49 -21.41 13.91
N THR A 161 -19.39 -21.77 14.55
CA THR A 161 -19.43 -22.56 15.77
C THR A 161 -19.75 -21.63 16.93
N LYS A 162 -20.67 -22.02 17.83
CA LYS A 162 -20.85 -21.29 19.08
C LYS A 162 -19.55 -21.41 19.88
N PRO A 163 -18.96 -20.31 20.37
CA PRO A 163 -17.79 -20.41 21.23
C PRO A 163 -18.19 -21.21 22.48
N LEU A 164 -17.48 -22.31 22.75
CA LEU A 164 -17.57 -23.01 24.03
C LEU A 164 -16.82 -22.16 25.07
N LEU A 165 -17.51 -21.16 25.64
CA LEU A 165 -17.06 -20.53 26.87
C LEU A 165 -17.42 -21.47 28.02
N GLN A 166 -16.56 -22.46 28.28
CA GLN A 166 -16.57 -23.13 29.58
C GLN A 166 -15.84 -22.22 30.57
N CYS A 167 -16.51 -21.15 31.00
CA CYS A 167 -16.13 -20.47 32.22
C CYS A 167 -16.36 -21.47 33.35
N VAL A 168 -15.30 -22.06 33.88
CA VAL A 168 -15.34 -22.72 35.18
C VAL A 168 -15.54 -21.59 36.19
N ILE A 169 -16.80 -21.25 36.45
CA ILE A 169 -17.17 -20.43 37.59
C ILE A 169 -16.97 -21.35 38.79
N TYR A 170 -15.85 -21.19 39.50
CA TYR A 170 -15.72 -21.75 40.84
C TYR A 170 -16.61 -20.94 41.78
N SER A 171 -17.92 -21.16 41.70
CA SER A 171 -18.83 -20.77 42.76
C SER A 171 -18.69 -21.81 43.87
N ASN A 172 -17.94 -21.44 44.91
CA ASN A 172 -18.02 -22.11 46.19
C ASN A 172 -19.45 -21.94 46.70
N GLU A 173 -20.24 -23.00 46.72
CA GLU A 173 -21.09 -23.40 47.84
C GLU A 173 -21.86 -24.69 47.53
N GLU A 174 -22.00 -25.52 48.55
CA GLU A 174 -22.56 -26.86 48.53
C GLU A 174 -24.07 -26.86 48.20
N THR A 175 -24.55 -27.81 47.39
CA THR A 175 -25.58 -28.81 47.76
C THR A 175 -26.24 -29.49 46.52
N LYS A 176 -26.01 -30.80 46.42
CA LYS A 176 -26.90 -31.92 46.03
C LYS A 176 -28.04 -31.68 44.99
N ASN A 177 -27.90 -32.28 43.80
CA ASN A 177 -28.53 -33.56 43.37
C ASN A 177 -28.74 -33.68 41.83
N VAL A 178 -28.23 -34.79 41.25
CA VAL A 178 -28.90 -35.73 40.30
C VAL A 178 -29.32 -35.16 38.91
N ASP A 179 -29.07 -35.74 37.73
CA ASP A 179 -28.37 -36.92 37.17
C ASP A 179 -28.27 -36.66 35.64
N HIS A 180 -27.19 -37.06 34.97
CA HIS A 180 -27.32 -37.98 33.82
C HIS A 180 -25.99 -38.59 33.39
N ASP A 181 -26.06 -39.91 33.39
CA ASP A 181 -25.11 -40.96 33.06
C ASP A 181 -24.53 -40.81 31.64
N THR A 182 -23.20 -40.83 31.50
CA THR A 182 -22.42 -41.35 30.36
C THR A 182 -20.93 -41.09 30.59
N ASN A 183 -20.32 -41.73 31.58
CA ASN A 183 -18.87 -41.76 31.68
C ASN A 183 -18.38 -43.02 32.40
N LYS A 184 -18.26 -44.12 31.64
CA LYS A 184 -17.63 -45.37 32.10
C LYS A 184 -16.30 -45.68 31.44
N HIS A 185 -15.68 -44.72 30.73
CA HIS A 185 -14.44 -44.98 29.99
C HIS A 185 -13.27 -44.01 30.30
N GLU A 186 -13.46 -43.01 31.17
CA GLU A 186 -12.43 -41.99 31.43
C GLU A 186 -11.66 -42.14 32.75
N GLU A 187 -12.14 -42.91 33.73
CA GLU A 187 -11.49 -42.98 35.05
C GLU A 187 -10.26 -43.90 35.05
N ALA A 188 -10.27 -45.01 34.28
CA ALA A 188 -9.14 -45.94 34.22
C ALA A 188 -7.88 -45.37 33.53
N CYS A 189 -8.01 -44.27 32.79
CA CYS A 189 -6.90 -43.63 32.08
C CYS A 189 -6.27 -42.47 32.87
N LYS A 190 -6.96 -41.99 33.93
CA LYS A 190 -6.46 -40.91 34.79
C LYS A 190 -5.58 -41.47 35.91
N GLU A 191 -5.91 -42.64 36.45
CA GLU A 191 -5.10 -43.27 37.50
C GLU A 191 -3.71 -43.72 36.99
N SER A 192 -3.63 -44.29 35.79
CA SER A 192 -2.35 -44.72 35.20
C SER A 192 -1.42 -43.56 34.78
N LEU A 193 -1.99 -42.39 34.48
CA LEU A 193 -1.21 -41.19 34.14
C LEU A 193 -0.67 -40.49 35.40
N VAL A 194 -1.41 -40.52 36.51
CA VAL A 194 -0.99 -39.91 37.77
C VAL A 194 0.13 -40.72 38.42
N GLU A 195 0.07 -42.05 38.37
CA GLU A 195 1.12 -42.94 38.90
C GLU A 195 2.42 -42.82 38.09
N ALA A 196 2.33 -42.73 36.75
CA ALA A 196 3.49 -42.47 35.88
C ALA A 196 4.11 -41.07 36.05
N MET A 197 3.33 -40.07 36.50
CA MET A 197 3.82 -38.72 36.78
C MET A 197 4.47 -38.60 38.17
N GLU A 198 4.10 -39.44 39.14
CA GLU A 198 4.79 -39.50 40.44
C GLU A 198 6.12 -40.25 40.33
N GLU A 199 6.18 -41.35 39.57
CA GLU A 199 7.45 -42.07 39.30
C GLU A 199 8.48 -41.20 38.55
N ALA A 200 8.03 -40.28 37.68
CA ALA A 200 8.90 -39.38 36.94
C ALA A 200 9.42 -38.15 37.73
N LYS A 201 8.91 -37.89 38.95
CA LYS A 201 9.38 -36.79 39.82
C LYS A 201 10.62 -37.17 40.63
N ASP A 202 10.84 -38.45 40.90
CA ASP A 202 11.97 -38.92 41.70
C ASP A 202 13.29 -39.00 40.91
N GLU A 203 13.25 -38.87 39.58
CA GLU A 203 14.44 -38.85 38.72
C GLU A 203 14.94 -37.44 38.36
N GLY A 204 14.72 -36.41 39.20
CA GLY A 204 15.52 -35.17 39.21
C GLY A 204 15.76 -34.44 37.87
N LYS A 205 14.92 -34.65 36.85
CA LYS A 205 15.17 -34.19 35.48
C LYS A 205 13.91 -33.58 34.88
N LEU A 206 13.47 -32.47 35.47
CA LEU A 206 12.41 -31.64 34.91
C LEU A 206 12.92 -30.22 34.66
N ILE A 207 13.06 -29.88 33.38
CA ILE A 207 13.20 -28.51 32.91
C ILE A 207 11.82 -27.86 33.08
N ASP A 208 11.77 -26.68 33.70
CA ASP A 208 10.53 -25.94 33.96
C ASP A 208 9.85 -25.59 32.61
N THR A 209 8.74 -26.27 32.29
CA THR A 209 7.94 -26.06 31.08
C THR A 209 6.79 -25.08 31.31
N ARG A 210 6.85 -24.25 32.35
CA ARG A 210 5.91 -23.14 32.51
C ARG A 210 6.19 -22.10 31.42
N PRO A 211 5.24 -21.85 30.50
CA PRO A 211 5.41 -20.80 29.51
C PRO A 211 5.54 -19.44 30.25
N PRO A 212 6.40 -18.52 29.78
CA PRO A 212 6.52 -17.20 30.37
C PRO A 212 5.15 -16.54 30.39
N VAL A 213 4.72 -16.07 31.56
CA VAL A 213 3.44 -15.38 31.75
C VAL A 213 3.41 -14.18 30.79
N ASP A 214 2.47 -14.20 29.85
CA ASP A 214 2.26 -13.10 28.92
C ASP A 214 1.75 -11.89 29.73
N HIS A 215 2.53 -10.81 29.80
CA HIS A 215 2.18 -9.58 30.52
C HIS A 215 1.03 -8.78 29.85
N GLY A 216 0.15 -9.46 29.13
CA GLY A 216 -0.94 -8.88 28.35
C GLY A 216 -1.93 -8.09 29.21
N GLU A 217 -2.13 -8.46 30.47
CA GLU A 217 -3.06 -7.76 31.37
C GLU A 217 -2.58 -6.33 31.72
N GLU A 218 -1.28 -6.10 31.87
CA GLU A 218 -0.73 -4.76 32.12
C GLU A 218 -0.78 -3.87 30.86
N LEU A 219 -0.60 -4.46 29.68
CA LEU A 219 -0.70 -3.75 28.40
C LEU A 219 -2.15 -3.40 28.05
N MET A 220 -3.12 -4.21 28.45
CA MET A 220 -4.55 -3.94 28.23
C MET A 220 -5.09 -2.81 29.11
N ALA A 221 -4.54 -2.62 30.31
CA ALA A 221 -4.89 -1.50 31.18
C ALA A 221 -4.46 -0.14 30.58
N LEU A 222 -3.41 -0.11 29.74
CA LEU A 222 -2.93 1.10 29.07
C LEU A 222 -3.85 1.60 27.94
N HIS A 223 -4.86 0.80 27.56
CA HIS A 223 -5.82 1.10 26.49
C HIS A 223 -7.24 1.40 26.97
N ASN A 224 -7.46 1.61 28.27
CA ASN A 224 -8.70 2.20 28.79
C ASN A 224 -8.61 3.73 28.75
N PHE A 225 -8.79 4.30 27.56
CA PHE A 225 -9.00 5.75 27.43
C PHE A 225 -10.47 6.06 27.71
N ASP A 226 -10.77 6.53 28.93
CA ASP A 226 -12.01 7.22 29.22
C ASP A 226 -12.04 8.54 28.45
N LEU A 227 -12.57 8.47 27.23
CA LEU A 227 -12.82 9.65 26.40
C LEU A 227 -14.15 10.27 26.83
N PRO A 228 -14.17 11.47 27.42
CA PRO A 228 -15.42 12.17 27.74
C PRO A 228 -16.07 12.64 26.44
N ILE A 229 -16.91 11.79 25.84
CA ILE A 229 -17.68 12.14 24.65
C ILE A 229 -18.82 13.08 25.09
N SER A 230 -18.69 14.36 24.78
CA SER A 230 -19.76 15.33 25.02
C SER A 230 -20.91 15.16 24.03
N LEU A 231 -22.06 14.69 24.53
CA LEU A 231 -23.30 14.56 23.75
C LEU A 231 -24.04 15.90 23.53
N ALA A 232 -23.46 17.03 23.96
CA ALA A 232 -24.09 18.34 23.87
C ALA A 232 -24.41 18.76 22.42
N ALA A 233 -23.60 18.32 21.44
CA ALA A 233 -23.86 18.56 20.03
C ALA A 233 -25.09 17.78 19.51
N LEU A 234 -25.32 16.57 20.02
CA LEU A 234 -26.48 15.73 19.69
C LEU A 234 -27.78 16.22 20.33
N ASN A 235 -27.70 16.91 21.46
CA ASN A 235 -28.87 17.54 22.10
C ASN A 235 -29.51 18.61 21.22
N LYS A 236 -28.74 19.31 20.36
CA LYS A 236 -29.29 20.24 19.35
C LYS A 236 -30.23 19.54 18.37
N TYR A 237 -29.98 18.27 18.11
CA TYR A 237 -30.76 17.42 17.22
C TYR A 237 -31.74 16.51 17.99
N ARG A 238 -31.95 16.76 19.30
CA ARG A 238 -32.92 16.05 20.16
C ARG A 238 -32.74 14.51 20.15
N GLY A 239 -31.54 14.02 19.84
CA GLY A 239 -31.24 12.59 19.75
C GLY A 239 -32.14 11.83 18.77
N ALA A 240 -32.56 10.61 19.14
CA ALA A 240 -33.40 9.75 18.31
C ALA A 240 -34.77 10.39 17.95
N GLU A 241 -35.35 11.18 18.85
CA GLU A 241 -36.63 11.87 18.61
C GLU A 241 -36.54 12.93 17.52
N GLY A 242 -35.39 13.61 17.37
CA GLY A 242 -35.24 14.67 16.38
C GLY A 242 -35.10 14.13 14.96
N VAL A 243 -34.64 12.89 14.79
CA VAL A 243 -34.62 12.20 13.48
C VAL A 243 -36.06 11.98 12.99
N GLN A 244 -36.94 11.45 13.85
CA GLN A 244 -38.35 11.26 13.52
C GLN A 244 -39.06 12.59 13.29
N ARG A 245 -38.82 13.60 14.14
CA ARG A 245 -39.43 14.92 14.01
C ARG A 245 -39.01 15.63 12.72
N GLY A 246 -37.72 15.59 12.39
CA GLY A 246 -37.19 16.15 11.13
C GLY A 246 -37.67 15.41 9.88
N PHE A 247 -37.87 14.09 9.97
CA PHE A 247 -38.51 13.31 8.90
C PHE A 247 -39.98 13.75 8.69
N MET A 248 -40.76 13.89 9.77
CA MET A 248 -42.16 14.31 9.69
C MET A 248 -42.30 15.75 9.16
N GLU A 249 -41.41 16.67 9.53
CA GLU A 249 -41.40 18.03 8.98
C GLU A 249 -41.07 18.06 7.48
N ARG A 250 -40.08 17.27 7.04
CA ARG A 250 -39.77 17.15 5.61
C ARG A 250 -40.93 16.55 4.84
N LYS A 251 -41.54 15.47 5.36
CA LYS A 251 -42.72 14.84 4.77
C LYS A 251 -43.86 15.86 4.62
N ARG A 252 -44.18 16.61 5.68
CA ARG A 252 -45.20 17.66 5.66
C ARG A 252 -44.90 18.76 4.64
N LYS A 253 -43.64 19.20 4.50
CA LYS A 253 -43.25 20.19 3.48
C LYS A 253 -43.40 19.67 2.06
N ILE A 254 -43.02 18.41 1.82
CA ILE A 254 -43.16 17.76 0.53
C ILE A 254 -44.64 17.62 0.17
N GLU A 255 -45.47 17.14 1.09
CA GLU A 255 -46.93 17.03 0.91
C GLU A 255 -47.59 18.39 0.65
N ALA A 256 -47.16 19.44 1.35
CA ALA A 256 -47.65 20.80 1.14
C ALA A 256 -47.22 21.41 -0.22
N THR A 257 -46.08 20.98 -0.77
CA THR A 257 -45.53 21.55 -2.02
C THR A 257 -46.00 20.79 -3.26
N ILE A 258 -46.17 19.47 -3.14
CA ILE A 258 -46.47 18.59 -4.28
C ILE A 258 -47.98 18.30 -4.38
N GLY A 259 -48.76 18.51 -3.31
CA GLY A 259 -50.14 18.07 -3.26
C GLY A 259 -50.22 16.54 -3.25
N HIS A 260 -51.26 15.99 -2.65
CA HIS A 260 -51.46 14.54 -2.60
C HIS A 260 -51.44 13.94 -4.02
N ALA A 261 -50.44 13.11 -4.30
CA ALA A 261 -50.57 12.03 -5.28
C ALA A 261 -51.35 10.87 -4.64
#